data_AF-A0A1W9TSK1-F1
#
_entry.id   AF-A0A1W9TSK1-F1
#
_cell.length_a   1.000
_cell.length_b   1.000
_cell.length_c   1.000
_cell.angle_alpha   90.00
_cell.angle_beta   90.00
_cell.angle_gamma   90.00
#
_symmetry.space_group_name_H-M   'P 1'
#
loop_
_entity.id
_entity.type
_entity.pdbx_description
1 polymer ?
#
loop_
_entity_poly.entity_id
_entity_poly.type
_entity_poly.pdbx_seq_one_letter_code
_entity_poly.pdbx_strand_id
1 'polypeptide(L)'
;MPKIKTAISIEKPIFEKMDILARNLKISRSRLFAMAAKEFIERHKNLELLKSLNQAYEDTPKSEPTVTQMRSRHYKLVKDQW
;
A
#
# COMPACT_ATOMS: atom_id res chain seq x y z
N MET A 1 13.46 -11.11 13.86
CA MET A 1 13.32 -9.65 14.00
C MET A 1 12.89 -9.32 15.43
N PRO A 2 13.43 -8.27 16.05
CA PRO A 2 13.01 -7.84 17.38
C PRO A 2 11.53 -7.42 17.40
N LYS A 3 10.84 -7.67 18.51
CA LYS A 3 9.43 -7.32 18.72
C LYS A 3 9.33 -6.26 19.81
N ILE A 4 8.58 -5.20 19.55
CA ILE A 4 8.27 -4.14 20.52
C ILE A 4 6.84 -4.33 21.01
N LYS A 5 6.60 -4.15 22.31
CA LYS A 5 5.25 -4.12 22.90
C LYS A 5 4.89 -2.68 23.19
N THR A 6 3.79 -2.22 22.63
CA THR A 6 3.26 -0.87 22.82
C THR A 6 1.79 -0.97 23.18
N ALA A 7 1.36 -0.20 24.17
CA ALA A 7 -0.06 0.03 24.44
C ALA A 7 -0.55 1.19 23.55
N ILE A 8 -1.67 0.99 22.86
CA ILE A 8 -2.32 2.01 22.03
C ILE A 8 -3.76 2.21 22.49
N SER A 9 -4.23 3.45 22.46
CA SER A 9 -5.65 3.76 22.61
C SER A 9 -6.35 3.56 21.26
N ILE A 10 -7.42 2.78 21.25
CA ILE A 10 -8.25 2.51 20.07
C ILE A 10 -9.71 2.46 20.47
N GLU A 11 -10.59 2.78 19.55
CA GLU A 11 -12.03 2.68 19.78
C GLU A 11 -12.44 1.23 20.01
N LYS A 12 -13.26 1.00 21.05
CA LYS A 12 -13.75 -0.34 21.43
C LYS A 12 -14.43 -1.08 20.26
N PRO A 13 -15.31 -0.45 19.45
CA PRO A 13 -15.93 -1.13 18.31
C PRO A 13 -14.93 -1.62 17.25
N ILE A 14 -13.82 -0.89 17.05
CA ILE A 14 -12.77 -1.29 16.11
C ILE A 14 -12.00 -2.49 16.66
N PHE A 15 -11.65 -2.46 17.94
CA PHE A 15 -10.98 -3.56 18.61
C PHE A 15 -11.79 -4.86 18.54
N GLU A 16 -13.09 -4.80 18.82
CA GLU A 16 -13.97 -5.97 18.80
C GLU A 16 -14.07 -6.59 17.40
N LYS A 17 -14.24 -5.77 16.35
CA LYS A 17 -14.24 -6.24 14.96
C LYS A 17 -12.92 -6.90 14.57
N MET A 18 -11.80 -6.29 14.96
CA MET A 18 -10.46 -6.85 14.72
C MET A 18 -10.27 -8.19 15.45
N ASP A 19 -10.73 -8.30 16.69
CA ASP A 19 -10.60 -9.55 17.46
C ASP A 19 -11.42 -10.69 16.85
N ILE A 20 -12.67 -10.42 16.43
CA ILE A 20 -13.49 -11.38 15.70
C ILE A 20 -12.80 -11.83 14.41
N LEU A 21 -12.27 -10.88 13.63
CA LEU A 21 -11.58 -11.19 12.38
C LEU A 21 -10.32 -12.04 12.62
N ALA A 22 -9.53 -11.72 13.65
CA ALA A 22 -8.35 -12.51 14.00
C ALA A 22 -8.70 -13.97 14.32
N ARG A 23 -9.79 -14.18 15.07
CA ARG A 23 -10.31 -15.52 15.39
C ARG A 23 -10.78 -16.25 14.13
N ASN A 24 -11.54 -15.60 13.26
CA ASN A 24 -12.02 -16.18 12.00
C ASN A 24 -10.86 -16.61 11.09
N LEU A 25 -9.82 -15.80 11.02
CA LEU A 25 -8.59 -16.08 10.25
C LEU A 25 -7.62 -17.03 10.98
N LYS A 26 -7.93 -17.46 12.21
CA LYS A 26 -7.08 -18.31 13.06
C LYS A 26 -5.66 -17.76 13.25
N ILE A 27 -5.54 -16.45 13.41
CA ILE A 27 -4.26 -15.77 13.69
C ILE A 27 -4.31 -15.01 15.01
N SER A 28 -3.15 -14.69 15.58
CA SER A 28 -3.10 -13.87 16.78
C SER A 28 -3.58 -12.45 16.49
N ARG A 29 -4.24 -11.82 17.46
CA ARG A 29 -4.60 -10.39 17.42
C ARG A 29 -3.44 -9.52 16.98
N SER A 30 -2.28 -9.67 17.63
CA SER A 30 -1.07 -8.89 17.32
C SER A 30 -0.62 -9.06 15.86
N ARG A 31 -0.80 -10.24 15.26
CA ARG A 31 -0.48 -10.49 13.85
C ARG A 31 -1.46 -9.74 12.95
N LEU A 32 -2.76 -9.77 13.24
CA LEU A 32 -3.75 -9.02 12.47
C LEU A 32 -3.47 -7.50 12.52
N PHE A 33 -3.21 -6.94 13.71
CA PHE A 33 -2.86 -5.52 13.86
C PHE A 33 -1.60 -5.14 13.08
N ALA A 34 -0.55 -5.98 13.14
CA ALA A 34 0.67 -5.75 12.37
C ALA A 34 0.43 -5.81 10.85
N MET A 35 -0.42 -6.73 10.38
CA MET A 35 -0.81 -6.82 8.97
C MET A 35 -1.55 -5.57 8.52
N ALA A 36 -2.54 -5.11 9.28
CA ALA A 36 -3.30 -3.91 8.99
C ALA A 36 -2.40 -2.66 8.94
N ALA A 37 -1.49 -2.52 9.91
CA ALA A 37 -0.53 -1.42 9.93
C ALA A 37 0.39 -1.44 8.70
N LYS A 38 0.90 -2.62 8.31
CA LYS A 38 1.73 -2.78 7.11
C LYS A 38 0.96 -2.38 5.85
N GLU A 39 -0.26 -2.86 5.68
CA GLU A 39 -1.08 -2.53 4.51
C GLU A 39 -1.37 -1.02 4.43
N PHE A 40 -1.68 -0.39 5.57
CA PHE A 40 -1.94 1.05 5.62
C PHE A 40 -0.71 1.87 5.22
N ILE A 41 0.49 1.49 5.71
CA ILE A 41 1.77 2.12 5.35
C ILE A 41 2.04 1.97 3.85
N GLU A 42 1.91 0.77 3.29
CA GLU A 42 2.16 0.53 1.87
C GLU A 42 1.18 1.31 0.98
N ARG A 43 -0.10 1.41 1.38
CA ARG A 43 -1.09 2.22 0.68
C ARG A 43 -0.68 3.70 0.62
N HIS A 44 -0.15 4.27 1.71
CA HIS A 44 0.29 5.66 1.73
C HIS A 44 1.56 5.88 0.91
N LYS A 45 2.53 4.95 0.96
CA LYS A 45 3.72 5.02 0.09
C LYS A 45 3.33 5.06 -1.39
N ASN A 46 2.36 4.24 -1.80
CA ASN A 46 1.90 4.21 -3.18
C ASN A 46 1.24 5.53 -3.60
N LEU A 47 0.48 6.17 -2.71
CA LEU A 47 -0.12 7.48 -2.97
C LEU A 47 0.95 8.58 -3.12
N GLU A 48 1.96 8.60 -2.26
CA GLU A 48 3.07 9.56 -2.37
C GLU A 48 3.90 9.34 -3.64
N LEU A 49 4.11 8.08 -4.04
CA LEU A 49 4.78 7.75 -5.30
C LEU A 49 3.96 8.24 -6.50
N LEU A 50 2.64 8.02 -6.51
CA LEU A 50 1.76 8.52 -7.56
C LEU A 50 1.78 10.06 -7.62
N LYS A 51 1.74 10.74 -6.47
CA LYS A 51 1.84 12.19 -6.40
C LYS A 51 3.17 12.70 -6.98
N SER A 52 4.28 12.04 -6.63
CA SER A 52 5.61 12.37 -7.13
C SER A 52 5.71 12.19 -8.65
N LEU A 53 5.11 11.13 -9.18
CA LEU A 53 5.01 10.91 -10.63
C LEU A 53 4.21 12.02 -11.29
N ASN A 54 3.01 12.33 -10.78
CA ASN A 54 2.18 13.38 -11.37
C ASN A 54 2.90 14.74 -11.40
N GLN A 55 3.59 15.11 -10.32
CA GLN A 55 4.38 16.35 -10.25
C GLN A 55 5.51 16.35 -11.28
N ALA A 56 6.21 15.24 -11.48
CA ALA A 56 7.29 15.14 -12.46
C ALA A 56 6.82 15.31 -13.92
N TYR A 57 5.55 15.00 -14.21
CA TYR A 57 4.95 15.14 -15.54
C TYR A 57 4.06 16.39 -15.68
N GLU A 58 3.95 17.23 -14.66
CA GLU A 58 3.03 18.38 -14.62
C GLU A 58 3.35 19.43 -15.70
N ASP A 59 4.64 19.65 -15.97
CA ASP A 59 5.13 20.60 -16.98
C ASP A 59 5.24 20.01 -18.39
N THR A 60 4.88 18.74 -18.59
CA THR A 60 4.87 18.17 -19.94
C THR A 60 3.62 18.61 -20.69
N PRO A 61 3.74 19.18 -21.90
CA PRO A 61 2.58 19.56 -22.69
C PRO A 61 1.70 18.33 -22.86
N LYS A 62 0.38 18.51 -22.69
CA LYS A 62 -0.65 17.47 -22.77
C LYS A 62 -0.76 16.98 -24.21
N SER A 63 0.28 16.32 -24.72
CA SER A 63 0.24 15.60 -25.98
C SER A 63 -0.72 14.44 -25.79
N GLU A 64 -1.67 14.28 -26.70
CA GLU A 64 -2.67 13.21 -26.70
C GLU A 64 -2.07 11.87 -26.24
N PRO A 65 -2.72 11.12 -25.33
CA PRO A 65 -2.11 9.94 -24.76
C PRO A 65 -2.21 8.81 -25.79
N THR A 66 -1.17 8.56 -26.56
CA THR A 66 -1.03 7.22 -27.14
C THR A 66 -0.64 6.30 -25.99
N VAL A 67 -1.64 5.79 -25.27
CA VAL A 67 -1.54 4.73 -24.25
C VAL A 67 -0.63 3.58 -24.74
N THR A 68 -0.56 3.39 -26.06
CA THR A 68 0.34 2.50 -26.80
C THR A 68 1.83 2.77 -26.55
N GLN A 69 2.28 4.02 -26.52
CA GLN A 69 3.69 4.37 -26.28
C GLN A 69 4.10 4.15 -24.82
N MET A 70 3.23 4.48 -23.88
CA MET A 70 3.45 4.22 -22.45
C MET A 70 3.51 2.72 -22.14
N ARG A 71 2.61 1.90 -22.73
CA ARG A 71 2.62 0.44 -22.60
C ARG A 71 3.91 -0.19 -23.15
N SER A 72 4.38 0.27 -24.30
CA SER A 72 5.60 -0.23 -24.94
C SER A 72 6.87 0.04 -24.10
N ARG A 73 6.94 1.21 -23.45
CA ARG A 73 8.04 1.57 -22.55
C ARG A 73 7.99 0.79 -21.24
N HIS A 74 6.80 0.61 -20.66
CA HIS A 74 6.61 -0.19 -19.45
C HIS A 74 6.97 -1.67 -19.67
N TYR A 75 6.55 -2.27 -20.80
CA TYR A 75 6.91 -3.64 -21.17
C TYR A 75 8.43 -3.82 -21.28
N LYS A 76 9.14 -2.86 -21.86
CA LYS A 76 10.62 -2.89 -21.95
C LYS A 76 11.33 -2.82 -20.59
N LEU A 77 10.74 -2.17 -19.59
CA LEU A 77 11.31 -2.07 -18.24
C LEU A 77 11.06 -3.34 -17.41
N VAL A 78 9.96 -4.05 -17.66
CA VAL A 78 9.55 -5.22 -16.88
C VAL A 78 10.03 -6.54 -17.51
N LYS A 79 10.34 -6.58 -18.81
CA LYS A 79 10.79 -7.81 -19.51
C LYS A 79 12.08 -8.42 -18.96
N ASP A 80 12.92 -7.64 -18.30
CA ASP A 80 14.21 -8.10 -17.76
C ASP A 80 14.11 -8.45 -16.25
N GLN A 81 12.89 -8.45 -15.69
CA GLN A 81 12.61 -8.83 -14.29
C GLN A 81 12.00 -10.23 -14.14
N TRP A 82 12.01 -11.05 -15.19
CA TRP A 82 11.59 -12.45 -15.19
C TRP A 82 12.67 -13.34 -15.81
#